data_AF-A0A4Q6GB54-F1
#
_entry.id   AF-A0A4Q6GB54-F1
#
_cell.length_a   1.000
_cell.length_b   1.000
_cell.length_c   1.000
_cell.angle_alpha   90.00
_cell.angle_beta   90.00
_cell.angle_gamma   90.00
#
_symmetry.space_group_name_H-M   'P 1'
#
loop_
_entity.id
_entity.type
_entity.pdbx_description
1 polymer ?
#
loop_
_entity_poly.entity_id
_entity_poly.type
_entity_poly.pdbx_seq_one_letter_code
_entity_poly.pdbx_strand_id
1 'polypeptide(L)'
;MKTTARRLDGARSGTFSGNIDGLDLAPGGNADPRDVDTLRDAIERRMAQLLVDCGDQADPLAAAMRSGALSAGKRMRPLLVMLVARDLGCTSPALADVACAVEMVHAASLVLDDMPCMDNAQLRRGKPAIHVQYGEDVAILASVALLSRAFGVLANAGDIPPVTRARLVARLSETIGTQGLVRGQFQDLHGGARTLDAIATTNELKTGVLLGVAVDMAAIIAQADERVAQSLRAFALAAGHAFQIRDDFLDLPGKDIALTGADSGKDTGKDLGKSTVLASLGFDEARRCLARHLHDAERHLEDALGANAATPQFLAGLFGQGKARPRFPLDAGVADQE
;
A
#
# COMPACT_ATOMS: atom_id res chain seq x y z
N MET A 1 31.54 55.97 -29.69
CA MET A 1 30.46 55.79 -28.69
C MET A 1 30.61 54.36 -28.17
N LYS A 2 31.23 54.10 -27.00
CA LYS A 2 30.59 54.07 -25.66
C LYS A 2 29.18 53.43 -25.77
N THR A 3 28.86 52.32 -25.13
CA THR A 3 28.91 52.13 -23.68
C THR A 3 28.72 50.64 -23.28
N THR A 4 29.55 50.19 -22.34
CA THR A 4 29.30 49.25 -21.21
C THR A 4 28.88 47.78 -21.40
N ALA A 5 29.84 46.92 -21.06
CA ALA A 5 29.64 45.67 -20.33
C ALA A 5 28.82 45.87 -19.04
N ARG A 6 27.94 44.92 -18.72
CA ARG A 6 27.33 44.77 -17.39
C ARG A 6 27.61 43.35 -16.89
N ARG A 7 28.53 43.24 -15.94
CA ARG A 7 28.57 42.13 -14.98
C ARG A 7 27.27 42.16 -14.19
N LEU A 8 26.70 40.99 -13.94
CA LEU A 8 25.77 40.77 -12.84
C LEU A 8 26.40 39.69 -11.95
N ASP A 9 27.05 40.16 -10.89
CA ASP A 9 27.33 39.37 -9.70
C ASP A 9 26.01 39.11 -8.94
N GLY A 10 25.93 37.92 -8.35
CA GLY A 10 25.19 37.68 -7.11
C GLY A 10 23.67 37.59 -7.20
N ALA A 11 23.14 36.39 -7.39
CA ALA A 11 21.82 36.03 -6.86
C ALA A 11 21.97 34.78 -5.98
N ARG A 12 21.71 35.03 -4.70
CA ARG A 12 21.83 34.15 -3.54
C ARG A 12 21.10 32.82 -3.74
N SER A 13 21.66 31.79 -3.10
CA SER A 13 21.00 30.55 -2.74
C SER A 13 19.61 30.81 -2.15
N GLY A 14 18.58 30.58 -2.94
CA GLY A 14 17.21 30.45 -2.46
C GLY A 14 17.03 29.02 -1.99
N THR A 15 17.22 28.77 -0.69
CA THR A 15 16.67 27.60 -0.03
C THR A 15 15.15 27.67 -0.16
N PHE A 16 14.58 26.95 -1.12
CA PHE A 16 13.14 26.71 -1.18
C PHE A 16 12.81 25.77 -0.02
N SER A 17 12.40 26.35 1.12
CA SER A 17 11.69 25.62 2.16
C SER A 17 10.32 25.26 1.60
N GLY A 18 10.17 24.02 1.15
CA GLY A 18 8.92 23.45 0.67
C GLY A 18 7.98 23.19 1.85
N ASN A 19 7.46 24.25 2.45
CA ASN A 19 6.48 24.16 3.51
C ASN A 19 5.09 24.07 2.87
N ILE A 20 4.56 22.86 2.77
CA ILE A 20 3.12 22.66 2.55
C ILE A 20 2.54 22.21 3.89
N ASP A 21 1.67 23.02 4.46
CA ASP A 21 0.80 22.68 5.59
C ASP A 21 1.51 21.96 6.77
N GLY A 22 2.71 22.41 7.14
CA GLY A 22 3.40 21.96 8.35
C GLY A 22 4.00 20.55 8.29
N LEU A 23 4.14 19.95 7.10
CA LEU A 23 4.92 18.72 6.93
C LEU A 23 6.42 19.04 6.90
N ASP A 24 7.15 18.60 7.92
CA ASP A 24 8.61 18.51 7.87
C ASP A 24 9.02 17.23 7.13
N LEU A 25 9.43 17.38 5.87
CA LEU A 25 9.93 16.29 5.02
C LEU A 25 11.43 16.04 5.20
N ALA A 26 12.06 16.57 6.27
CA ALA A 26 13.47 16.35 6.54
C ALA A 26 13.83 14.85 6.55
N PRO A 27 15.00 14.47 6.01
CA PRO A 27 15.48 13.10 6.08
C PRO A 27 15.99 12.79 7.50
N GLY A 28 15.45 11.73 8.12
CA GLY A 28 16.22 10.96 9.10
C GLY A 28 15.51 10.47 10.36
N GLY A 29 15.81 9.20 10.68
CA GLY A 29 15.97 8.64 12.02
C GLY A 29 14.70 8.17 12.73
N ASN A 30 14.72 6.92 13.23
CA ASN A 30 13.72 6.26 14.10
C ASN A 30 12.32 6.90 14.05
N ALA A 31 11.41 6.34 13.26
CA ALA A 31 10.02 6.79 13.25
C ALA A 31 9.42 6.70 14.66
N ASP A 32 9.32 7.84 15.33
CA ASP A 32 8.44 8.02 16.47
C ASP A 32 7.03 7.63 15.99
N PRO A 33 6.25 6.83 16.74
CA PRO A 33 4.84 6.57 16.44
C PRO A 33 4.03 7.84 16.10
N ARG A 34 4.42 9.00 16.67
CA ARG A 34 3.86 10.31 16.35
C ARG A 34 4.10 10.78 14.91
N ASP A 35 5.17 10.35 14.25
CA ASP A 35 5.48 10.67 12.85
C ASP A 35 4.57 9.88 11.89
N VAL A 36 4.28 8.61 12.19
CA VAL A 36 3.37 7.78 11.38
C VAL A 36 1.93 8.31 11.41
N ASP A 37 1.44 8.72 12.58
CA ASP A 37 0.10 9.32 12.69
C ASP A 37 0.03 10.67 11.98
N THR A 38 1.09 11.48 12.07
CA THR A 38 1.20 12.76 11.34
C THR A 38 1.18 12.53 9.82
N LEU A 39 1.91 11.53 9.33
CA LEU A 39 1.89 11.13 7.92
C LEU A 39 0.51 10.64 7.49
N ARG A 40 -0.17 9.86 8.33
CA ARG A 40 -1.54 9.39 8.05
C ARG A 40 -2.50 10.57 7.92
N ASP A 41 -2.45 11.51 8.85
CA ASP A 41 -3.31 12.70 8.80
C ASP A 41 -3.02 13.57 7.58
N ALA A 42 -1.75 13.68 7.17
CA ALA A 42 -1.36 14.36 5.95
C ALA A 42 -1.94 13.68 4.69
N ILE A 43 -1.88 12.36 4.62
CA ILE A 43 -2.49 11.56 3.53
C ILE A 43 -4.01 11.79 3.51
N GLU A 44 -4.69 11.72 4.66
CA GLU A 44 -6.15 11.94 4.73
C GLU A 44 -6.54 13.34 4.26
N ARG A 45 -5.83 14.38 4.74
CA ARG A 45 -6.05 15.76 4.29
C ARG A 45 -5.83 15.90 2.79
N ARG A 46 -4.74 15.33 2.27
CA ARG A 46 -4.40 15.45 0.85
C ARG A 46 -5.39 14.68 -0.03
N MET A 47 -5.78 13.47 0.35
CA MET A 47 -6.81 12.69 -0.33
C MET A 47 -8.13 13.46 -0.37
N ALA A 48 -8.53 14.06 0.76
CA ALA A 48 -9.75 14.86 0.82
C ALA A 48 -9.71 16.06 -0.13
N GLN A 49 -8.59 16.78 -0.21
CA GLN A 49 -8.36 17.89 -1.15
C GLN A 49 -8.43 17.43 -2.61
N LEU A 50 -7.73 16.35 -2.94
CA LEU A 50 -7.71 15.81 -4.31
C LEU A 50 -9.08 15.32 -4.79
N LEU A 51 -10.03 15.08 -3.87
CA LEU A 51 -11.40 14.69 -4.17
C LEU A 51 -12.41 15.84 -4.03
N VAL A 52 -12.00 17.07 -3.66
CA VAL A 52 -12.89 18.25 -3.69
C VAL A 52 -13.20 18.65 -5.13
N ASP A 53 -12.21 18.57 -6.03
CA ASP A 53 -12.36 18.93 -7.44
C ASP A 53 -13.31 18.00 -8.22
N CYS A 54 -13.79 16.92 -7.59
CA CYS A 54 -14.66 15.93 -8.21
C CYS A 54 -16.15 16.30 -8.15
N GLY A 55 -16.54 17.34 -7.41
CA GLY A 55 -17.94 17.80 -7.32
C GLY A 55 -18.38 18.14 -5.89
N ASP A 56 -19.54 18.78 -5.75
CA ASP A 56 -20.17 19.07 -4.45
C ASP A 56 -20.64 17.76 -3.77
N GLN A 57 -20.73 17.73 -2.43
CA GLN A 57 -21.22 16.56 -1.69
C GLN A 57 -22.69 16.22 -1.98
N ALA A 58 -23.44 17.14 -2.58
CA ALA A 58 -24.78 16.89 -3.07
C ALA A 58 -24.81 16.02 -4.36
N ASP A 59 -23.70 15.89 -5.08
CA ASP A 59 -23.57 14.98 -6.21
C ASP A 59 -23.34 13.54 -5.73
N PRO A 60 -24.25 12.59 -6.02
CA PRO A 60 -24.11 11.20 -5.62
C PRO A 60 -22.80 10.55 -6.08
N LEU A 61 -22.27 10.94 -7.24
CA LEU A 61 -21.01 10.40 -7.75
C LEU A 61 -19.82 10.87 -6.91
N ALA A 62 -19.72 12.17 -6.66
CA ALA A 62 -18.68 12.73 -5.81
C ALA A 62 -18.77 12.18 -4.37
N ALA A 63 -19.98 12.05 -3.84
CA ALA A 63 -20.23 11.45 -2.53
C ALA A 63 -19.76 9.98 -2.47
N ALA A 64 -20.07 9.17 -3.49
CA ALA A 64 -19.64 7.77 -3.57
C ALA A 64 -18.11 7.64 -3.67
N MET A 65 -17.44 8.45 -4.51
CA MET A 65 -15.98 8.48 -4.60
C MET A 65 -15.33 8.81 -3.25
N ARG A 66 -15.84 9.84 -2.57
CA ARG A 66 -15.36 10.25 -1.25
C ARG A 66 -15.63 9.17 -0.20
N SER A 67 -16.82 8.57 -0.19
CA SER A 67 -17.16 7.50 0.75
C SER A 67 -16.25 6.28 0.58
N GLY A 68 -15.99 5.86 -0.67
CA GLY A 68 -15.08 4.76 -0.96
C GLY A 68 -13.64 5.06 -0.54
N ALA A 69 -13.11 6.21 -0.97
CA ALA A 69 -11.70 6.56 -0.77
C ALA A 69 -11.37 7.09 0.63
N LEU A 70 -12.29 7.77 1.33
CA LEU A 70 -12.10 8.33 2.68
C LEU A 70 -12.66 7.43 3.79
N SER A 71 -13.11 6.22 3.45
CA SER A 71 -13.53 5.24 4.45
C SER A 71 -12.37 4.91 5.40
N ALA A 72 -12.68 4.85 6.70
CA ALA A 72 -11.69 4.56 7.74
C ALA A 72 -10.89 3.30 7.39
N GLY A 73 -9.56 3.40 7.41
CA GLY A 73 -8.65 2.31 7.03
C GLY A 73 -7.27 2.54 7.59
N LYS A 74 -6.43 1.48 7.57
CA LYS A 74 -5.06 1.55 8.12
C LYS A 74 -4.11 2.41 7.27
N ARG A 75 -4.53 2.81 6.06
CA ARG A 75 -3.72 3.59 5.08
C ARG A 75 -2.33 3.01 4.86
N MET A 76 -2.25 1.68 4.87
CA MET A 76 -0.98 0.96 4.83
C MET A 76 -0.17 1.27 3.56
N ARG A 77 -0.81 1.21 2.40
CA ARG A 77 -0.17 1.44 1.09
C ARG A 77 0.38 2.85 0.94
N PRO A 78 -0.40 3.93 1.17
CA PRO A 78 0.14 5.28 1.08
C PRO A 78 1.17 5.58 2.16
N LEU A 79 1.03 5.04 3.39
CA LEU A 79 2.08 5.16 4.40
C LEU A 79 3.39 4.50 3.97
N LEU A 80 3.31 3.32 3.33
CA LEU A 80 4.50 2.65 2.81
C LEU A 80 5.19 3.46 1.71
N VAL A 81 4.43 4.07 0.79
CA VAL A 81 5.00 4.98 -0.22
C VAL A 81 5.76 6.13 0.45
N MET A 82 5.13 6.80 1.41
CA MET A 82 5.70 7.94 2.12
C MET A 82 6.97 7.57 2.87
N LEU A 83 6.93 6.48 3.67
CA LEU A 83 8.04 6.05 4.51
C LEU A 83 9.24 5.60 3.70
N VAL A 84 9.04 4.73 2.69
CA VAL A 84 10.12 4.23 1.85
C VAL A 84 10.77 5.37 1.07
N ALA A 85 9.98 6.27 0.48
CA ALA A 85 10.54 7.39 -0.27
C ALA A 85 11.31 8.36 0.64
N ARG A 86 10.82 8.64 1.86
CA ARG A 86 11.52 9.47 2.85
C ARG A 86 12.83 8.82 3.31
N ASP A 87 12.82 7.51 3.56
CA ASP A 87 14.03 6.75 3.93
C ASP A 87 15.08 6.75 2.80
N LEU A 88 14.63 6.84 1.55
CA LEU A 88 15.49 7.05 0.37
C LEU A 88 15.91 8.51 0.15
N GLY A 89 15.50 9.43 1.03
CA GLY A 89 15.86 10.85 0.97
C GLY A 89 14.97 11.71 0.06
N CYS A 90 13.81 11.21 -0.37
CA CYS A 90 12.85 12.02 -1.13
C CYS A 90 12.19 13.07 -0.24
N THR A 91 12.37 14.34 -0.61
CA THR A 91 11.76 15.50 0.07
C THR A 91 10.69 16.19 -0.78
N SER A 92 10.27 15.57 -1.90
CA SER A 92 9.29 16.19 -2.80
C SER A 92 7.94 16.30 -2.08
N PRO A 93 7.32 17.50 -2.01
CA PRO A 93 6.01 17.64 -1.42
C PRO A 93 4.90 16.90 -2.20
N ALA A 94 5.14 16.62 -3.48
CA ALA A 94 4.24 15.81 -4.31
C ALA A 94 4.29 14.31 -3.97
N LEU A 95 5.11 13.87 -3.01
CA LEU A 95 5.09 12.49 -2.53
C LEU A 95 3.72 12.07 -2.00
N ALA A 96 2.99 13.00 -1.34
CA ALA A 96 1.63 12.75 -0.87
C ALA A 96 0.65 12.50 -2.04
N ASP A 97 0.86 13.12 -3.20
CA ASP A 97 0.06 12.89 -4.41
C ASP A 97 0.27 11.47 -4.94
N VAL A 98 1.52 11.00 -4.95
CA VAL A 98 1.87 9.64 -5.36
C VAL A 98 1.25 8.60 -4.42
N ALA A 99 1.36 8.84 -3.11
CA ALA A 99 0.73 7.98 -2.10
C ALA A 99 -0.80 7.94 -2.27
N CYS A 100 -1.44 9.10 -2.46
CA CYS A 100 -2.88 9.17 -2.70
C CYS A 100 -3.32 8.46 -3.97
N ALA A 101 -2.55 8.56 -5.07
CA ALA A 101 -2.88 7.87 -6.32
C ALA A 101 -2.96 6.34 -6.13
N VAL A 102 -2.03 5.74 -5.38
CA VAL A 102 -2.06 4.31 -5.05
C VAL A 102 -3.31 3.96 -4.24
N GLU A 103 -3.65 4.78 -3.25
CA GLU A 103 -4.81 4.54 -2.39
C GLU A 103 -6.15 4.75 -3.13
N MET A 104 -6.22 5.66 -4.11
CA MET A 104 -7.40 5.82 -4.99
C MET A 104 -7.65 4.56 -5.82
N VAL A 105 -6.59 3.94 -6.35
CA VAL A 105 -6.68 2.67 -7.08
C VAL A 105 -7.13 1.55 -6.17
N HIS A 106 -6.57 1.48 -4.95
CA HIS A 106 -6.99 0.50 -3.95
C HIS A 106 -8.47 0.68 -3.57
N ALA A 107 -8.93 1.91 -3.36
CA ALA A 107 -10.33 2.20 -3.06
C ALA A 107 -11.24 1.76 -4.21
N ALA A 108 -10.89 2.10 -5.46
CA ALA A 108 -11.63 1.68 -6.64
C ALA A 108 -11.70 0.15 -6.76
N SER A 109 -10.60 -0.57 -6.50
CA SER A 109 -10.60 -2.03 -6.55
C SER A 109 -11.53 -2.65 -5.51
N LEU A 110 -11.62 -2.07 -4.30
CA LEU A 110 -12.53 -2.57 -3.27
C LEU A 110 -14.00 -2.33 -3.62
N VAL A 111 -14.34 -1.17 -4.16
CA VAL A 111 -15.71 -0.87 -4.60
C VAL A 111 -16.16 -1.84 -5.68
N LEU A 112 -15.26 -2.14 -6.64
CA LEU A 112 -15.51 -3.13 -7.67
C LEU A 112 -15.64 -4.55 -7.08
N ASP A 113 -14.72 -5.00 -6.23
CA ASP A 113 -14.74 -6.33 -5.59
C ASP A 113 -16.06 -6.58 -4.84
N ASP A 114 -16.62 -5.54 -4.21
CA ASP A 114 -17.87 -5.63 -3.46
C ASP A 114 -19.14 -5.77 -4.33
N MET A 115 -19.08 -5.52 -5.65
CA MET A 115 -20.26 -5.50 -6.55
C MET A 115 -21.04 -6.83 -6.58
N PRO A 116 -22.35 -6.82 -6.90
CA PRO A 116 -23.16 -8.04 -6.97
C PRO A 116 -22.66 -9.12 -7.93
N CYS A 117 -21.99 -8.72 -9.02
CA CYS A 117 -21.37 -9.64 -9.98
C CYS A 117 -19.99 -10.16 -9.56
N MET A 118 -19.47 -9.73 -8.41
CA MET A 118 -18.21 -10.17 -7.80
C MET A 118 -18.50 -10.81 -6.43
N ASP A 119 -18.09 -10.20 -5.31
CA ASP A 119 -18.31 -10.78 -3.96
C ASP A 119 -19.73 -10.54 -3.41
N ASN A 120 -20.49 -9.65 -4.04
CA ASN A 120 -21.83 -9.23 -3.62
C ASN A 120 -21.87 -8.86 -2.13
N ALA A 121 -20.88 -8.10 -1.68
CA ALA A 121 -20.70 -7.79 -0.26
C ALA A 121 -21.68 -6.70 0.19
N GLN A 122 -22.49 -6.98 1.21
CA GLN A 122 -23.45 -5.99 1.71
C GLN A 122 -22.77 -4.93 2.60
N LEU A 123 -21.69 -5.32 3.27
CA LEU A 123 -20.92 -4.49 4.19
C LEU A 123 -19.42 -4.45 3.85
N ARG A 124 -18.81 -3.30 4.12
CA ARG A 124 -17.38 -3.02 4.04
C ARG A 124 -16.96 -2.21 5.25
N ARG A 125 -16.10 -2.80 6.10
CA ARG A 125 -15.59 -2.17 7.33
C ARG A 125 -16.72 -1.67 8.24
N GLY A 126 -17.76 -2.49 8.40
CA GLY A 126 -18.93 -2.19 9.23
C GLY A 126 -19.88 -1.11 8.67
N LYS A 127 -19.69 -0.65 7.43
CA LYS A 127 -20.58 0.27 6.72
C LYS A 127 -21.20 -0.41 5.50
N PRO A 128 -22.38 0.04 5.01
CA PRO A 128 -22.92 -0.43 3.74
C PRO A 128 -21.89 -0.31 2.62
N ALA A 129 -21.79 -1.34 1.78
CA ALA A 129 -20.96 -1.26 0.58
C ALA A 129 -21.47 -0.14 -0.35
N ILE A 130 -20.59 0.42 -1.19
CA ILE A 130 -20.92 1.59 -2.01
C ILE A 130 -22.11 1.30 -2.94
N HIS A 131 -22.21 0.11 -3.53
CA HIS A 131 -23.34 -0.24 -4.40
C HIS A 131 -24.66 -0.37 -3.61
N VAL A 132 -24.61 -0.78 -2.34
CA VAL A 132 -25.78 -0.84 -1.45
C VAL A 132 -26.23 0.57 -1.08
N GLN A 133 -25.28 1.47 -0.82
CA GLN A 133 -25.58 2.82 -0.37
C GLN A 133 -26.02 3.76 -1.51
N TYR A 134 -25.42 3.64 -2.69
CA TYR A 134 -25.56 4.61 -3.79
C TYR A 134 -26.10 4.01 -5.08
N GLY A 135 -26.23 2.69 -5.19
CA GLY A 135 -26.61 2.00 -6.42
C GLY A 135 -25.41 1.45 -7.20
N GLU A 136 -25.66 0.42 -8.02
CA GLU A 136 -24.64 -0.27 -8.81
C GLU A 136 -24.02 0.63 -9.88
N ASP A 137 -24.84 1.43 -10.56
CA ASP A 137 -24.41 2.38 -11.58
C ASP A 137 -23.46 3.43 -11.00
N VAL A 138 -23.81 4.03 -9.86
CA VAL A 138 -22.95 4.99 -9.17
C VAL A 138 -21.66 4.35 -8.67
N ALA A 139 -21.70 3.12 -8.15
CA ALA A 139 -20.51 2.41 -7.68
C ALA A 139 -19.51 2.13 -8.83
N ILE A 140 -20.01 1.70 -10.00
CA ILE A 140 -19.18 1.48 -11.19
C ILE A 140 -18.56 2.80 -11.66
N LEU A 141 -19.37 3.87 -11.80
CA LEU A 141 -18.89 5.17 -12.27
C LEU A 141 -17.89 5.80 -11.29
N ALA A 142 -18.12 5.69 -9.97
CA ALA A 142 -17.20 6.16 -8.95
C ALA A 142 -15.86 5.45 -9.01
N SER A 143 -15.85 4.14 -9.28
CA SER A 143 -14.64 3.36 -9.44
C SER A 143 -13.83 3.79 -10.66
N VAL A 144 -14.48 3.99 -11.82
CA VAL A 144 -13.84 4.49 -13.04
C VAL A 144 -13.28 5.91 -12.83
N ALA A 145 -14.02 6.76 -12.13
CA ALA A 145 -13.59 8.11 -11.82
C ALA A 145 -12.38 8.14 -10.86
N LEU A 146 -12.35 7.29 -9.83
CA LEU A 146 -11.20 7.15 -8.92
C LEU A 146 -9.94 6.66 -9.65
N LEU A 147 -10.07 5.64 -10.52
CA LEU A 147 -8.96 5.16 -11.36
C LEU A 147 -8.43 6.28 -12.26
N SER A 148 -9.33 6.99 -12.94
CA SER A 148 -8.97 8.10 -13.82
C SER A 148 -8.30 9.25 -13.06
N ARG A 149 -8.81 9.58 -11.88
CA ARG A 149 -8.25 10.61 -11.00
C ARG A 149 -6.85 10.24 -10.54
N ALA A 150 -6.58 8.97 -10.18
CA ALA A 150 -5.26 8.52 -9.78
C ALA A 150 -4.19 8.84 -10.85
N PHE A 151 -4.48 8.53 -12.12
CA PHE A 151 -3.58 8.89 -13.23
C PHE A 151 -3.44 10.40 -13.41
N GLY A 152 -4.54 11.13 -13.32
CA GLY A 152 -4.53 12.60 -13.39
C GLY A 152 -3.69 13.24 -12.29
N VAL A 153 -3.74 12.72 -11.06
CA VAL A 153 -2.94 13.18 -9.93
C VAL A 153 -1.45 12.97 -10.20
N LEU A 154 -1.06 11.78 -10.68
CA LEU A 154 0.34 11.51 -11.03
C LEU A 154 0.86 12.37 -12.18
N ALA A 155 0.04 12.57 -13.21
CA ALA A 155 0.43 13.37 -14.38
C ALA A 155 0.66 14.85 -14.06
N ASN A 156 -0.05 15.37 -13.05
CA ASN A 156 -0.04 16.78 -12.65
C ASN A 156 0.76 17.07 -11.36
N ALA A 157 1.54 16.11 -10.86
CA ALA A 157 2.40 16.28 -9.69
C ALA A 157 3.52 17.30 -9.95
N GLY A 158 3.26 18.58 -9.68
CA GLY A 158 4.04 19.72 -10.18
C GLY A 158 5.54 19.75 -9.81
N ASP A 159 5.92 19.12 -8.69
CA ASP A 159 7.30 19.07 -8.17
C ASP A 159 8.09 17.83 -8.65
N ILE A 160 7.44 16.91 -9.37
CA ILE A 160 8.08 15.70 -9.90
C ILE A 160 8.50 15.94 -11.35
N PRO A 161 9.74 15.63 -11.76
CA PRO A 161 10.18 15.77 -13.16
C PRO A 161 9.24 15.02 -14.12
N PRO A 162 8.94 15.58 -15.32
CA PRO A 162 8.01 14.96 -16.27
C PRO A 162 8.33 13.50 -16.62
N VAL A 163 9.62 13.16 -16.77
CA VAL A 163 10.06 11.77 -17.02
C VAL A 163 9.73 10.84 -15.86
N THR A 164 9.89 11.31 -14.62
CA THR A 164 9.54 10.57 -13.41
C THR A 164 8.02 10.39 -13.31
N ARG A 165 7.22 11.44 -13.60
CA ARG A 165 5.75 11.33 -13.66
C ARG A 165 5.29 10.31 -14.68
N ALA A 166 5.87 10.31 -15.88
CA ALA A 166 5.57 9.33 -16.91
C ALA A 166 5.87 7.90 -16.46
N ARG A 167 7.01 7.67 -15.78
CA ARG A 167 7.35 6.37 -15.19
C ARG A 167 6.36 5.94 -14.11
N LEU A 168 5.93 6.85 -13.23
CA LEU A 168 4.92 6.57 -12.19
C LEU A 168 3.57 6.17 -12.83
N VAL A 169 3.12 6.91 -13.83
CA VAL A 169 1.89 6.61 -14.59
C VAL A 169 1.99 5.25 -15.28
N ALA A 170 3.10 4.99 -15.99
CA ALA A 170 3.33 3.71 -16.66
C ALA A 170 3.31 2.55 -15.67
N ARG A 171 4.03 2.69 -14.55
CA ARG A 171 4.10 1.64 -13.52
C ARG A 171 2.74 1.35 -12.89
N LEU A 172 1.95 2.38 -12.60
CA LEU A 172 0.60 2.21 -12.07
C LEU A 172 -0.32 1.57 -13.11
N SER A 173 -0.20 1.94 -14.38
CA SER A 173 -0.98 1.35 -15.48
C SER A 173 -0.71 -0.13 -15.67
N GLU A 174 0.57 -0.53 -15.69
CA GLU A 174 0.98 -1.95 -15.76
C GLU A 174 0.42 -2.77 -14.60
N THR A 175 0.48 -2.19 -13.39
CA THR A 175 -0.01 -2.80 -12.15
C THR A 175 -1.51 -3.05 -12.17
N ILE A 176 -2.29 -2.10 -12.72
CA ILE A 176 -3.76 -2.25 -12.81
C ILE A 176 -4.14 -3.18 -13.96
N GLY A 177 -3.36 -3.17 -15.05
CA GLY A 177 -3.72 -3.77 -16.32
C GLY A 177 -3.80 -5.31 -16.34
N THR A 178 -3.76 -5.85 -17.56
CA THR A 178 -4.06 -7.26 -17.87
C THR A 178 -3.05 -8.28 -17.35
N GLN A 179 -1.95 -7.83 -16.76
CA GLN A 179 -0.92 -8.66 -16.12
C GLN A 179 -0.84 -8.47 -14.60
N GLY A 180 -1.66 -7.58 -14.02
CA GLY A 180 -1.66 -7.25 -12.60
C GLY A 180 -3.02 -7.46 -11.95
N LEU A 181 -3.54 -6.41 -11.31
CA LEU A 181 -4.73 -6.47 -10.45
C LEU A 181 -5.96 -7.05 -11.17
N VAL A 182 -6.25 -6.61 -12.40
CA VAL A 182 -7.39 -7.12 -13.18
C VAL A 182 -7.23 -8.60 -13.51
N ARG A 183 -5.99 -9.07 -13.78
CA ARG A 183 -5.72 -10.49 -14.02
C ARG A 183 -5.94 -11.32 -12.77
N GLY A 184 -5.43 -10.85 -11.64
CA GLY A 184 -5.64 -11.48 -10.33
C GLY A 184 -7.12 -11.62 -10.01
N GLN A 185 -7.89 -10.54 -10.16
CA GLN A 185 -9.34 -10.56 -9.94
C GLN A 185 -10.08 -11.51 -10.89
N PHE A 186 -9.74 -11.49 -12.19
CA PHE A 186 -10.36 -12.40 -13.16
C PHE A 186 -10.09 -13.86 -12.81
N GLN A 187 -8.85 -14.18 -12.44
CA GLN A 187 -8.46 -15.52 -12.02
C GLN A 187 -9.17 -15.91 -10.72
N ASP A 188 -9.29 -15.02 -9.73
CA ASP A 188 -10.04 -15.23 -8.48
C ASP A 188 -11.48 -15.65 -8.76
N LEU A 189 -12.21 -14.89 -9.59
CA LEU A 189 -13.61 -15.15 -9.91
C LEU A 189 -13.85 -16.43 -10.75
N HIS A 190 -12.91 -16.80 -11.63
CA HIS A 190 -13.12 -17.87 -12.61
C HIS A 190 -12.31 -19.14 -12.36
N GLY A 191 -11.35 -19.12 -11.44
CA GLY A 191 -10.51 -20.28 -11.17
C GLY A 191 -11.22 -21.28 -10.26
N GLY A 192 -11.35 -22.54 -10.71
CA GLY A 192 -11.87 -23.68 -9.94
C GLY A 192 -10.90 -24.17 -8.85
N ALA A 193 -10.96 -25.45 -8.46
CA ALA A 193 -10.03 -26.04 -7.48
C ALA A 193 -8.56 -25.83 -7.91
N ARG A 194 -7.76 -25.17 -7.06
CA ARG A 194 -6.40 -24.72 -7.39
C ARG A 194 -5.36 -25.51 -6.63
N THR A 195 -4.22 -25.73 -7.26
CA THR A 195 -2.99 -26.10 -6.55
C THR A 195 -2.57 -24.94 -5.63
N LEU A 196 -1.79 -25.25 -4.59
CA LEU A 196 -1.24 -24.23 -3.69
C LEU A 196 -0.53 -23.10 -4.43
N ASP A 197 0.22 -23.44 -5.49
CA ASP A 197 0.91 -22.46 -6.33
C ASP A 197 -0.05 -21.52 -7.05
N ALA A 198 -1.17 -22.04 -7.58
CA ALA A 198 -2.17 -21.20 -8.26
C ALA A 198 -2.93 -20.27 -7.29
N ILE A 199 -3.09 -20.68 -6.03
CA ILE A 199 -3.63 -19.82 -4.96
C ILE A 199 -2.63 -18.73 -4.61
N ALA A 200 -1.36 -19.10 -4.42
CA ALA A 200 -0.29 -18.16 -4.12
C ALA A 200 -0.17 -17.10 -5.22
N THR A 201 -0.17 -17.50 -6.50
CA THR A 201 -0.15 -16.58 -7.65
C THR A 201 -1.38 -15.66 -7.69
N THR A 202 -2.57 -16.17 -7.39
CA THR A 202 -3.79 -15.33 -7.38
C THR A 202 -3.72 -14.29 -6.26
N ASN A 203 -3.30 -14.70 -5.06
CA ASN A 203 -3.18 -13.83 -3.91
C ASN A 203 -2.08 -12.78 -4.09
N GLU A 204 -0.96 -13.16 -4.72
CA GLU A 204 0.09 -12.24 -5.13
C GLU A 204 -0.46 -11.17 -6.08
N LEU A 205 -1.27 -11.56 -7.08
CA LEU A 205 -1.86 -10.65 -8.05
C LEU A 205 -2.99 -9.76 -7.48
N LYS A 206 -3.75 -10.23 -6.48
CA LYS A 206 -4.85 -9.47 -5.85
C LYS A 206 -4.35 -8.52 -4.75
N THR A 207 -3.44 -8.99 -3.89
CA THR A 207 -3.01 -8.27 -2.68
C THR A 207 -1.58 -7.75 -2.79
N GLY A 208 -0.65 -8.57 -3.30
CA GLY A 208 0.78 -8.27 -3.36
C GLY A 208 1.14 -7.21 -4.41
N VAL A 209 0.46 -7.20 -5.55
CA VAL A 209 0.74 -6.28 -6.67
C VAL A 209 0.59 -4.81 -6.28
N LEU A 210 -0.39 -4.45 -5.43
CA LEU A 210 -0.53 -3.08 -4.94
C LEU A 210 0.50 -2.70 -3.85
N LEU A 211 1.08 -3.68 -3.16
CA LEU A 211 2.21 -3.43 -2.26
C LEU A 211 3.50 -3.22 -3.07
N GLY A 212 3.69 -4.04 -4.11
CA GLY A 212 4.78 -3.90 -5.08
C GLY A 212 4.79 -2.54 -5.76
N VAL A 213 3.63 -2.08 -6.26
CA VAL A 213 3.56 -0.75 -6.89
C VAL A 213 3.85 0.38 -5.90
N ALA A 214 3.46 0.25 -4.64
CA ALA A 214 3.72 1.26 -3.63
C ALA A 214 5.23 1.46 -3.43
N VAL A 215 5.99 0.37 -3.31
CA VAL A 215 7.46 0.45 -3.14
C VAL A 215 8.16 0.84 -4.44
N ASP A 216 7.68 0.39 -5.61
CA ASP A 216 8.24 0.76 -6.90
C ASP A 216 8.06 2.26 -7.15
N MET A 217 6.88 2.80 -6.84
CA MET A 217 6.62 4.23 -6.98
C MET A 217 7.45 5.06 -6.01
N ALA A 218 7.68 4.58 -4.78
CA ALA A 218 8.61 5.19 -3.84
C ALA A 218 10.06 5.20 -4.37
N ALA A 219 10.52 4.10 -4.96
CA ALA A 219 11.83 4.02 -5.60
C ALA A 219 11.95 4.94 -6.82
N ILE A 220 10.90 5.00 -7.67
CA ILE A 220 10.87 5.87 -8.86
C ILE A 220 10.94 7.34 -8.48
N ILE A 221 10.12 7.81 -7.52
CA ILE A 221 10.11 9.22 -7.12
C ILE A 221 11.41 9.61 -6.41
N ALA A 222 11.97 8.73 -5.59
CA ALA A 222 13.26 8.93 -4.92
C ALA A 222 14.46 8.77 -5.86
N GLN A 223 14.25 8.38 -7.12
CA GLN A 223 15.30 8.12 -8.11
C GLN A 223 16.33 7.08 -7.62
N ALA A 224 15.87 6.08 -6.89
CA ALA A 224 16.72 5.00 -6.39
C ALA A 224 17.37 4.23 -7.55
N ASP A 225 18.57 3.72 -7.31
CA ASP A 225 19.24 2.85 -8.26
C ASP A 225 18.56 1.47 -8.38
N GLU A 226 18.93 0.72 -9.41
CA GLU A 226 18.28 -0.56 -9.72
C GLU A 226 18.52 -1.62 -8.63
N ARG A 227 19.65 -1.54 -7.91
CA ARG A 227 19.95 -2.48 -6.82
C ARG A 227 19.00 -2.25 -5.65
N VAL A 228 18.82 -1.00 -5.24
CA VAL A 228 17.87 -0.62 -4.20
C VAL A 228 16.44 -0.97 -4.62
N ALA A 229 16.07 -0.66 -5.87
CA ALA A 229 14.74 -1.00 -6.40
C ALA A 229 14.50 -2.52 -6.41
N GLN A 230 15.50 -3.32 -6.72
CA GLN A 230 15.40 -4.78 -6.68
C GLN A 230 15.21 -5.32 -5.26
N SER A 231 15.96 -4.81 -4.28
CA SER A 231 15.77 -5.16 -2.88
C SER A 231 14.37 -4.75 -2.38
N LEU A 232 13.87 -3.58 -2.75
CA LEU A 232 12.51 -3.14 -2.41
C LEU A 232 11.43 -4.04 -3.02
N ARG A 233 11.61 -4.51 -4.25
CA ARG A 233 10.68 -5.48 -4.86
C ARG A 233 10.69 -6.83 -4.14
N ALA A 234 11.87 -7.33 -3.76
CA ALA A 234 11.98 -8.55 -2.97
C ALA A 234 11.31 -8.40 -1.59
N PHE A 235 11.49 -7.23 -0.97
CA PHE A 235 10.77 -6.84 0.25
C PHE A 235 9.25 -6.89 0.05
N ALA A 236 8.70 -6.22 -0.98
CA ALA A 236 7.26 -6.18 -1.20
C ALA A 236 6.65 -7.55 -1.48
N LEU A 237 7.38 -8.44 -2.16
CA LEU A 237 6.96 -9.82 -2.37
C LEU A 237 6.85 -10.57 -1.04
N ALA A 238 7.92 -10.54 -0.23
CA ALA A 238 7.94 -11.20 1.09
C ALA A 238 6.88 -10.64 2.04
N ALA A 239 6.74 -9.31 2.09
CA ALA A 239 5.71 -8.65 2.89
C ALA A 239 4.30 -8.98 2.41
N GLY A 240 4.07 -9.05 1.09
CA GLY A 240 2.80 -9.47 0.50
C GLY A 240 2.37 -10.87 0.94
N HIS A 241 3.30 -11.83 0.92
CA HIS A 241 3.05 -13.18 1.44
C HIS A 241 2.74 -13.17 2.95
N ALA A 242 3.48 -12.39 3.74
CA ALA A 242 3.23 -12.27 5.17
C ALA A 242 1.83 -11.69 5.47
N PHE A 243 1.39 -10.67 4.72
CA PHE A 243 0.03 -10.13 4.87
C PHE A 243 -1.04 -11.16 4.58
N GLN A 244 -0.89 -11.94 3.51
CA GLN A 244 -1.87 -12.95 3.16
C GLN A 244 -2.02 -14.00 4.27
N ILE A 245 -0.91 -14.53 4.77
CA ILE A 245 -0.95 -15.52 5.85
C ILE A 245 -1.59 -14.92 7.12
N ARG A 246 -1.30 -13.64 7.41
CA ARG A 246 -1.93 -12.96 8.55
C ARG A 246 -3.43 -12.78 8.35
N ASP A 247 -3.87 -12.36 7.18
CA ASP A 247 -5.29 -12.16 6.89
C ASP A 247 -6.03 -13.52 6.94
N ASP A 248 -5.42 -14.60 6.44
CA ASP A 248 -5.95 -15.99 6.60
C ASP A 248 -6.13 -16.38 8.09
N PHE A 249 -5.26 -15.90 9.00
CA PHE A 249 -5.43 -16.09 10.44
C PHE A 249 -6.57 -15.26 11.03
N LEU A 250 -6.83 -14.05 10.51
CA LEU A 250 -7.90 -13.17 10.98
C LEU A 250 -9.29 -13.65 10.56
N ASP A 251 -9.39 -14.35 9.43
CA ASP A 251 -10.67 -14.86 8.90
C ASP A 251 -11.11 -16.20 9.54
N LEU A 252 -10.34 -16.76 10.48
CA LEU A 252 -10.72 -17.94 11.24
C LEU A 252 -11.83 -17.63 12.27
N PRO A 253 -12.97 -18.34 12.24
CA PRO A 253 -13.98 -18.20 13.29
C PRO A 253 -13.47 -18.79 14.62
N GLY A 254 -13.40 -17.95 15.67
CA GLY A 254 -13.47 -18.40 17.06
C GLY A 254 -12.18 -18.87 17.76
N LYS A 255 -10.98 -18.38 17.41
CA LYS A 255 -9.78 -18.57 18.27
C LYS A 255 -8.91 -17.32 18.45
N ASP A 256 -8.71 -17.00 19.73
CA ASP A 256 -7.78 -16.07 20.36
C ASP A 256 -7.79 -14.59 19.94
N ILE A 257 -8.68 -13.85 20.61
CA ILE A 257 -8.71 -12.39 20.82
C ILE A 257 -7.32 -11.82 21.24
N ALA A 258 -6.41 -12.67 21.74
CA ALA A 258 -5.08 -12.28 22.21
C ALA A 258 -4.04 -12.02 21.11
N LEU A 259 -4.29 -12.42 19.85
CA LEU A 259 -3.39 -12.18 18.70
C LEU A 259 -3.98 -11.22 17.65
N THR A 260 -5.24 -10.84 17.79
CA THR A 260 -6.12 -10.52 16.64
C THR A 260 -6.69 -9.10 16.69
N GLY A 261 -5.83 -8.08 16.76
CA GLY A 261 -6.26 -6.68 16.93
C GLY A 261 -7.17 -6.02 15.87
N ALA A 262 -7.97 -6.75 15.07
CA ALA A 262 -9.12 -6.20 14.33
C ALA A 262 -10.09 -7.29 13.84
N ASP A 263 -11.39 -6.98 13.91
CA ASP A 263 -12.48 -7.64 13.16
C ASP A 263 -12.31 -7.33 11.66
N SER A 264 -12.37 -8.33 10.77
CA SER A 264 -12.22 -8.09 9.32
C SER A 264 -13.39 -7.28 8.72
N GLY A 265 -14.49 -7.10 9.47
CA GLY A 265 -15.59 -6.18 9.18
C GLY A 265 -16.30 -6.42 7.84
N LYS A 266 -16.02 -7.57 7.21
CA LYS A 266 -16.70 -8.19 6.06
C LYS A 266 -17.63 -9.26 6.66
N ASP A 267 -18.78 -9.55 6.05
CA ASP A 267 -19.64 -10.63 6.53
C ASP A 267 -18.84 -11.95 6.53
N THR A 268 -18.56 -12.47 7.72
CA THR A 268 -17.80 -13.70 7.94
C THR A 268 -18.59 -14.90 7.41
N GLY A 269 -17.92 -15.78 6.65
CA GLY A 269 -18.51 -17.03 6.14
C GLY A 269 -18.70 -17.12 4.63
N LYS A 270 -18.37 -16.08 3.84
CA LYS A 270 -18.38 -16.19 2.37
C LYS A 270 -17.15 -16.89 1.78
N ASP A 271 -16.05 -16.92 2.53
CA ASP A 271 -14.80 -17.61 2.14
C ASP A 271 -14.73 -19.06 2.67
N LEU A 272 -15.85 -19.59 3.22
CA LEU A 272 -16.01 -21.00 3.58
C LEU A 272 -15.89 -21.88 2.32
N GLY A 273 -14.65 -22.22 1.96
CA GLY A 273 -14.32 -23.00 0.77
C GLY A 273 -13.08 -22.51 0.01
N LYS A 274 -12.52 -21.33 0.34
CA LYS A 274 -11.23 -20.91 -0.22
C LYS A 274 -10.11 -21.71 0.42
N SER A 275 -9.27 -22.30 -0.42
CA SER A 275 -8.09 -23.05 0.00
C SER A 275 -7.05 -22.04 0.48
N THR A 276 -7.06 -21.74 1.78
CA THR A 276 -6.11 -20.82 2.41
C THR A 276 -4.79 -21.54 2.71
N VAL A 277 -3.71 -20.78 2.90
CA VAL A 277 -2.40 -21.35 3.29
C VAL A 277 -2.55 -22.12 4.60
N LEU A 278 -3.39 -21.59 5.49
CA LEU A 278 -3.73 -22.20 6.76
C LEU A 278 -4.50 -23.52 6.61
N ALA A 279 -5.51 -23.57 5.74
CA ALA A 279 -6.28 -24.79 5.47
C ALA A 279 -5.42 -25.91 4.88
N SER A 280 -4.30 -25.55 4.24
CA SER A 280 -3.44 -26.50 3.52
C SER A 280 -2.22 -26.96 4.33
N LEU A 281 -1.60 -26.06 5.10
CA LEU A 281 -0.37 -26.33 5.86
C LEU A 281 -0.61 -26.60 7.36
N GLY A 282 -1.77 -26.20 7.89
CA GLY A 282 -2.04 -26.22 9.32
C GLY A 282 -1.40 -25.04 10.08
N PHE A 283 -1.88 -24.81 11.30
CA PHE A 283 -1.59 -23.62 12.10
C PHE A 283 -0.09 -23.40 12.37
N ASP A 284 0.63 -24.43 12.82
CA ASP A 284 2.04 -24.29 13.21
C ASP A 284 2.97 -24.07 12.02
N GLU A 285 2.69 -24.67 10.87
CA GLU A 285 3.46 -24.44 9.64
C GLU A 285 3.15 -23.05 9.07
N ALA A 286 1.88 -22.63 9.02
CA ALA A 286 1.51 -21.29 8.61
C ALA A 286 2.20 -20.20 9.47
N ARG A 287 2.31 -20.43 10.80
CA ARG A 287 3.05 -19.53 11.69
C ARG A 287 4.55 -19.48 11.37
N ARG A 288 5.16 -20.62 11.04
CA ARG A 288 6.58 -20.70 10.62
C ARG A 288 6.80 -20.02 9.26
N CYS A 289 5.90 -20.21 8.30
CA CYS A 289 5.92 -19.49 7.02
C CYS A 289 5.81 -17.97 7.21
N LEU A 290 4.88 -17.50 8.06
CA LEU A 290 4.74 -16.09 8.39
C LEU A 290 6.05 -15.51 8.95
N ALA A 291 6.66 -16.19 9.93
CA ALA A 291 7.92 -15.76 10.52
C ALA A 291 9.06 -15.67 9.48
N ARG A 292 9.15 -16.64 8.56
CA ARG A 292 10.15 -16.62 7.47
C ARG A 292 9.95 -15.43 6.54
N HIS A 293 8.72 -15.21 6.07
CA HIS A 293 8.43 -14.08 5.18
C HIS A 293 8.66 -12.73 5.84
N LEU A 294 8.37 -12.58 7.13
CA LEU A 294 8.70 -11.37 7.89
C LEU A 294 10.21 -11.16 7.99
N HIS A 295 10.97 -12.22 8.28
CA HIS A 295 12.43 -12.14 8.32
C HIS A 295 13.04 -11.76 6.96
N ASP A 296 12.55 -12.37 5.86
CA ASP A 296 13.00 -12.03 4.52
C ASP A 296 12.63 -10.58 4.16
N ALA A 297 11.43 -10.12 4.53
CA ALA A 297 11.01 -8.74 4.33
C ALA A 297 11.91 -7.74 5.07
N GLU A 298 12.22 -8.00 6.34
CA GLU A 298 13.14 -7.17 7.15
C GLU A 298 14.53 -7.10 6.52
N ARG A 299 15.10 -8.25 6.12
CA ARG A 299 16.42 -8.32 5.48
C ARG A 299 16.47 -7.51 4.20
N HIS A 300 15.50 -7.71 3.30
CA HIS A 300 15.45 -6.98 2.02
C HIS A 300 15.25 -5.48 2.19
N LEU A 301 14.52 -5.06 3.22
CA LEU A 301 14.33 -3.65 3.54
C LEU A 301 15.60 -3.02 4.12
N GLU A 302 16.32 -3.74 4.99
CA GLU A 302 17.63 -3.32 5.50
C GLU A 302 18.67 -3.21 4.36
N ASP A 303 18.68 -4.17 3.43
CA ASP A 303 19.53 -4.12 2.23
C ASP A 303 19.25 -2.90 1.34
N ALA A 304 18.00 -2.43 1.32
CA ALA A 304 17.56 -1.30 0.50
C ALA A 304 17.80 0.07 1.16
N LEU A 305 17.50 0.19 2.45
CA LEU A 305 17.40 1.47 3.16
C LEU A 305 18.48 1.67 4.23
N GLY A 306 19.19 0.60 4.60
CA GLY A 306 20.13 0.59 5.72
C GLY A 306 19.46 0.51 7.10
N ALA A 307 20.27 0.33 8.13
CA ALA A 307 19.81 0.02 9.50
C ALA A 307 19.05 1.15 10.23
N ASN A 308 19.10 2.40 9.73
CA ASN A 308 18.50 3.56 10.38
C ASN A 308 17.15 4.00 9.78
N ALA A 309 16.59 3.19 8.87
CA ALA A 309 15.33 3.47 8.21
C ALA A 309 14.15 3.42 9.19
N ALA A 310 13.13 4.25 8.93
CA ALA A 310 11.87 4.28 9.67
C ALA A 310 10.92 3.15 9.28
N THR A 311 10.97 2.72 8.01
CA THR A 311 10.05 1.72 7.46
C THR A 311 10.03 0.38 8.21
N PRO A 312 11.17 -0.19 8.68
CA PRO A 312 11.17 -1.42 9.49
C PRO A 312 10.32 -1.33 10.77
N GLN A 313 10.30 -0.19 11.44
CA GLN A 313 9.53 0.00 12.69
C GLN A 313 8.03 0.06 12.42
N PHE A 314 7.62 0.72 11.34
CA PHE A 314 6.24 0.72 10.89
C PHE A 314 5.74 -0.69 10.59
N LEU A 315 6.54 -1.50 9.89
CA LEU A 315 6.19 -2.89 9.58
C LEU A 315 6.14 -3.75 10.84
N ALA A 316 7.09 -3.60 11.76
CA ALA A 316 7.05 -4.29 13.04
C ALA A 316 5.79 -3.95 13.85
N GLY A 317 5.34 -2.70 13.84
CA GLY A 317 4.07 -2.29 14.47
C GLY A 317 2.82 -2.80 13.73
N LEU A 318 2.92 -2.97 12.42
CA LEU A 318 1.84 -3.48 11.59
C LEU A 318 1.63 -4.98 11.80
N PHE A 319 2.71 -5.77 11.93
CA PHE A 319 2.68 -7.21 12.18
C PHE A 319 2.70 -7.58 13.68
N GLY A 320 3.09 -6.65 14.56
CA GLY A 320 3.19 -6.87 15.99
C GLY A 320 2.04 -6.24 16.78
N GLN A 321 1.04 -7.04 17.13
CA GLN A 321 0.21 -6.83 18.33
C GLN A 321 0.36 -8.08 19.20
N GLY A 322 1.25 -7.97 20.17
CA GLY A 322 1.60 -9.01 21.12
C GLY A 322 2.94 -8.65 21.73
N LYS A 323 2.95 -8.09 22.94
CA LYS A 323 4.16 -7.88 23.74
C LYS A 323 4.80 -9.23 24.05
N ALA A 324 5.57 -9.77 23.12
CA ALA A 324 6.61 -10.76 23.32
C ALA A 324 7.34 -10.87 21.98
N ARG A 325 8.53 -10.26 21.86
CA ARG A 325 9.53 -10.80 20.93
C ARG A 325 9.72 -12.25 21.34
N PRO A 326 9.39 -13.25 20.51
CA PRO A 326 9.83 -14.59 20.81
C PRO A 326 11.34 -14.60 20.50
N ARG A 327 12.16 -14.52 21.55
CA ARG A 327 13.55 -14.96 21.45
C ARG A 327 13.48 -16.47 21.25
N PHE A 328 13.70 -16.93 20.02
CA PHE A 328 13.97 -18.34 19.79
C PHE A 328 15.40 -18.50 19.28
N PRO A 329 16.20 -19.39 19.91
CA PRO A 329 17.56 -19.66 19.49
C PRO A 329 17.54 -20.43 18.17
N LEU A 330 18.19 -19.85 17.16
CA LEU A 330 18.70 -20.61 16.02
C LEU A 330 20.01 -21.24 16.47
N ASP A 331 19.93 -22.42 17.10
CA ASP A 331 20.95 -23.48 17.04
C ASP A 331 20.63 -24.56 18.08
N ALA A 332 20.27 -25.74 17.59
CA ALA A 332 20.65 -26.99 18.22
C ALA A 332 21.34 -27.80 17.13
N GLY A 333 22.66 -27.69 17.14
CA GLY A 333 23.54 -28.43 16.25
C GLY A 333 23.25 -29.93 16.33
N VAL A 334 23.36 -30.55 15.16
CA VAL A 334 23.58 -31.97 14.98
C VAL A 334 24.75 -32.36 15.90
N ALA A 335 24.47 -33.12 16.94
CA ALA A 335 25.48 -33.84 17.70
C ALA A 335 25.38 -35.31 17.31
N ASP A 336 26.48 -35.82 16.78
CA ASP A 336 26.77 -37.21 16.46
C ASP A 336 26.26 -38.18 17.53
N GLN A 337 25.67 -39.28 17.09
CA GLN A 337 25.58 -40.51 17.88
C GLN A 337 26.39 -41.58 17.14
N GLU A 338 27.56 -41.89 17.69
CA GLU A 338 28.07 -43.26 17.76
C GLU A 338 27.20 -44.09 18.71
#